data_AF-A0A2D3W881-F1
#
_entry.id   AF-A0A2D3W881-F1
#
_cell.length_a   1.000
_cell.length_b   1.000
_cell.length_c   1.000
_cell.angle_alpha   90.00
_cell.angle_beta   90.00
_cell.angle_gamma   90.00
#
_symmetry.space_group_name_H-M   'P 1'
#
loop_
_entity.id
_entity.type
_entity.pdbx_description
1 polymer ?
#
loop_
_entity_poly.entity_id
_entity_poly.type
_entity_poly.pdbx_seq_one_letter_code
_entity_poly.pdbx_strand_id
1 'polypeptide(L)'
;MVWIEKGMRYFFSYGVVLLLLAILGIGAGVATFIESAYDTQSAKIAVYDAAWYETVMVLSCLCMIGLMYKTRMWRRKGAFLIHAAFVVILIGAGLTRYFGYEGVMHVREGKSENEMLTVTSYLHVETPKASFEYPLALTQLGSNEFTFKETIEGKPLVVTYKNYRYKAKGELATLWVDVRYGSEMRSMKIEGGAGWIEEPVTVSFQGLDVHLSWGSKVLVLPFSIALRDFQLERYPGSMSASSYASEIDVLDTHKKPVMAYRIFMNHPLHYEGYTFFQSSYDTDEKGTVLEINKDPGKWPTYAGYFLLTAGFLLNFFTRGSRFFKLRAYLKNAQLLWLALLVSFLGVDVRANTADYSAYLEQVRVNSAVHADKDLSELLVQDMQGRMKPFSTEATEIVTKLTTQRSLYGLSAEQMVLAMSTRPDIWQDIAIVKLSNRQIKTLIGMKED
;
A
#
# COMPACT_ATOMS: atom_id res chain seq x y z
N MET A 1 -27.57 -23.00 29.54
CA MET A 1 -26.13 -23.05 29.92
C MET A 1 -25.29 -23.95 29.01
N VAL A 2 -25.63 -25.24 28.83
CA VAL A 2 -24.82 -26.21 28.05
C VAL A 2 -24.55 -25.80 26.59
N TRP A 3 -25.51 -25.18 25.90
CA TRP A 3 -25.36 -24.73 24.51
C TRP A 3 -24.37 -23.56 24.35
N ILE A 4 -24.33 -22.65 25.34
CA ILE A 4 -23.41 -21.50 25.36
C ILE A 4 -21.98 -22.00 25.57
N GLU A 5 -21.77 -22.94 26.51
CA GLU A 5 -20.45 -23.54 26.72
C GLU A 5 -19.95 -24.33 25.51
N LYS A 6 -20.85 -25.07 24.84
CA LYS A 6 -20.51 -25.83 23.63
C LYS A 6 -20.17 -24.91 22.46
N GLY A 7 -20.92 -23.81 22.31
CA GLY A 7 -20.64 -22.75 21.33
C GLY A 7 -19.32 -22.04 21.57
N MET A 8 -19.05 -21.61 22.81
CA MET A 8 -17.76 -21.00 23.19
C MET A 8 -16.58 -21.96 22.96
N ARG A 9 -16.76 -23.25 23.26
CA ARG A 9 -15.70 -24.25 23.04
C ARG A 9 -15.35 -24.41 21.56
N TYR A 10 -16.33 -24.28 20.67
CA TYR A 10 -16.16 -24.33 19.22
C TYR A 10 -15.53 -23.05 18.68
N PHE A 11 -16.01 -21.89 19.13
CA PHE A 11 -15.45 -20.58 18.76
C PHE A 11 -13.96 -20.51 19.10
N PHE A 12 -13.55 -20.88 20.33
CA PHE A 12 -12.14 -20.94 20.74
C PHE A 12 -11.44 -22.20 20.23
N SER A 13 -11.32 -22.33 18.91
CA SER A 13 -10.62 -23.44 18.24
C SER A 13 -9.63 -22.93 17.20
N TYR A 14 -8.58 -23.73 16.95
CA TYR A 14 -7.58 -23.40 15.93
C TYR A 14 -8.20 -23.26 14.53
N GLY A 15 -9.20 -24.09 14.20
CA GLY A 15 -9.89 -24.03 12.91
C GLY A 15 -10.63 -22.71 12.68
N VAL A 16 -11.32 -22.20 13.71
CA VAL A 16 -12.01 -20.90 13.63
C VAL A 16 -11.02 -19.76 13.48
N VAL A 17 -9.93 -19.73 14.26
CA VAL A 17 -8.89 -18.67 14.10
C VAL A 17 -8.31 -18.70 12.69
N LEU A 18 -7.95 -19.88 12.17
CA LEU A 18 -7.40 -20.00 10.81
C LEU A 18 -8.39 -19.55 9.73
N LEU A 19 -9.68 -19.88 9.89
CA LEU A 19 -10.73 -19.39 8.99
C LEU A 19 -10.84 -17.86 9.02
N LEU A 20 -10.87 -17.25 10.21
CA LEU A 20 -10.97 -15.80 10.35
C LEU A 20 -9.74 -15.10 9.76
N LEU A 21 -8.53 -15.61 10.00
CA LEU A 21 -7.30 -15.10 9.40
C LEU A 21 -7.29 -15.27 7.87
N ALA A 22 -7.82 -16.38 7.34
CA ALA A 22 -7.96 -16.59 5.91
C ALA A 22 -8.94 -15.57 5.29
N ILE A 23 -10.05 -15.26 5.96
CA ILE A 23 -10.99 -14.22 5.51
C ILE A 23 -10.30 -12.85 5.48
N LEU A 24 -9.50 -12.49 6.51
CA LEU A 24 -8.74 -11.24 6.51
C LEU A 24 -7.71 -11.18 5.37
N GLY A 25 -7.00 -12.27 5.12
CA GLY A 25 -6.01 -12.37 4.04
C GLY A 25 -6.64 -12.31 2.65
N ILE A 26 -7.75 -13.02 2.42
CA ILE A 26 -8.52 -12.94 1.17
C ILE A 26 -9.06 -11.52 0.99
N GLY A 27 -9.60 -10.91 2.04
CA GLY A 27 -10.07 -9.52 2.01
C GLY A 27 -8.98 -8.55 1.58
N ALA A 28 -7.80 -8.62 2.19
CA ALA A 28 -6.66 -7.78 1.79
C ALA A 28 -6.24 -8.03 0.34
N GLY A 29 -6.22 -9.28 -0.12
CA GLY A 29 -5.93 -9.61 -1.52
C GLY A 29 -6.97 -9.03 -2.49
N VAL A 30 -8.26 -9.14 -2.16
CA VAL A 30 -9.35 -8.54 -2.94
C VAL A 30 -9.23 -7.01 -2.97
N ALA A 31 -8.87 -6.37 -1.86
CA ALA A 31 -8.65 -4.92 -1.81
C ALA A 31 -7.59 -4.47 -2.83
N THR A 32 -6.49 -5.21 -2.98
CA THR A 32 -5.45 -4.90 -3.98
C THR A 32 -5.98 -4.97 -5.42
N PHE A 33 -6.85 -5.94 -5.73
CA PHE A 33 -7.48 -6.02 -7.05
C PHE A 33 -8.48 -4.87 -7.27
N ILE A 34 -9.27 -4.50 -6.26
CA ILE A 34 -10.19 -3.37 -6.34
C ILE A 34 -9.41 -2.07 -6.55
N GLU A 35 -8.31 -1.87 -5.83
CA GLU A 35 -7.46 -0.68 -5.97
C GLU A 35 -6.89 -0.56 -7.37
N SER A 36 -6.40 -1.67 -7.94
CA SER A 36 -5.87 -1.69 -9.31
C SER A 36 -6.94 -1.50 -10.38
N ALA A 37 -8.18 -1.93 -10.15
CA ALA A 37 -9.27 -1.85 -11.13
C ALA A 37 -10.03 -0.52 -11.08
N TYR A 38 -10.10 0.09 -9.90
CA TYR A 38 -10.83 1.32 -9.63
C TYR A 38 -9.89 2.38 -9.05
N ASP A 39 -9.81 2.47 -7.73
CA ASP A 39 -9.01 3.46 -7.01
C ASP A 39 -8.84 3.05 -5.53
N THR A 40 -7.89 3.69 -4.86
CA THR A 40 -7.55 3.44 -3.45
C THR A 40 -8.71 3.70 -2.50
N GLN A 41 -9.57 4.70 -2.75
CA GLN A 41 -10.71 5.02 -1.91
C GLN A 41 -11.80 3.94 -2.00
N SER A 42 -12.09 3.44 -3.19
CA SER A 42 -13.00 2.31 -3.43
C SER A 42 -12.53 1.03 -2.71
N ALA A 43 -11.24 0.71 -2.77
CA ALA A 43 -10.68 -0.45 -2.07
C ALA A 43 -10.74 -0.30 -0.54
N LYS A 44 -10.41 0.89 -0.03
CA LYS A 44 -10.48 1.21 1.39
C LYS A 44 -11.89 1.04 1.93
N ILE A 45 -12.89 1.59 1.25
CA ILE A 45 -14.28 1.55 1.72
C ILE A 45 -14.88 0.15 1.61
N ALA A 46 -14.61 -0.58 0.52
CA ALA A 46 -15.19 -1.91 0.30
C ALA A 46 -14.64 -2.98 1.27
N VAL A 47 -13.39 -2.82 1.73
CA VAL A 47 -12.70 -3.81 2.56
C VAL A 47 -12.27 -3.22 3.89
N TYR A 48 -11.26 -2.35 3.91
CA TYR A 48 -10.60 -1.93 5.16
C TYR A 48 -11.51 -1.15 6.10
N ASP A 49 -12.44 -0.35 5.57
CA ASP A 49 -13.42 0.41 6.32
C ASP A 49 -14.77 -0.29 6.48
N ALA A 50 -14.94 -1.46 5.88
CA ALA A 50 -16.19 -2.18 5.90
C ALA A 50 -16.42 -2.88 7.25
N ALA A 51 -17.67 -2.82 7.73
CA ALA A 51 -18.07 -3.42 9.01
C ALA A 51 -17.79 -4.93 9.08
N TRP A 52 -17.84 -5.64 7.95
CA TRP A 52 -17.54 -7.08 7.91
C TRP A 52 -16.06 -7.35 8.22
N TYR A 53 -15.14 -6.56 7.67
CA TYR A 53 -13.70 -6.74 7.85
C TYR A 53 -13.32 -6.44 9.29
N GLU A 54 -13.87 -5.35 9.82
CA GLU A 54 -13.75 -5.00 11.23
C GLU A 54 -14.30 -6.08 12.17
N THR A 55 -15.49 -6.60 11.88
CA THR A 55 -16.10 -7.69 12.67
C THR A 55 -15.17 -8.90 12.69
N VAL A 56 -14.60 -9.28 11.56
CA VAL A 56 -13.66 -10.41 11.48
C VAL A 56 -12.36 -10.12 12.26
N MET A 57 -11.84 -8.88 12.23
CA MET A 57 -10.68 -8.48 13.05
C MET A 57 -10.98 -8.61 14.55
N VAL A 58 -12.12 -8.10 15.02
CA VAL A 58 -12.55 -8.19 16.41
C VAL A 58 -12.75 -9.64 16.84
N LEU A 59 -13.45 -10.45 16.02
CA LEU A 59 -13.65 -11.87 16.28
C LEU A 59 -12.32 -12.63 16.33
N SER A 60 -11.36 -12.30 15.46
CA SER A 60 -10.02 -12.88 15.46
C SER A 60 -9.30 -12.60 16.77
N CYS A 61 -9.33 -11.33 17.22
CA CYS A 61 -8.73 -10.91 18.48
C CYS A 61 -9.33 -11.66 19.68
N LEU A 62 -10.66 -11.68 19.81
CA LEU A 62 -11.37 -12.38 20.87
C LEU A 62 -11.08 -13.88 20.86
N CYS A 63 -11.09 -14.49 19.67
CA CYS A 63 -10.83 -15.91 19.50
C CYS A 63 -9.40 -16.29 19.91
N MET A 64 -8.40 -15.48 19.50
CA MET A 64 -7.01 -15.68 19.88
C MET A 64 -6.80 -15.54 21.40
N ILE A 65 -7.39 -14.52 22.03
CA ILE A 65 -7.35 -14.34 23.49
C ILE A 65 -7.93 -15.57 24.21
N GLY A 66 -9.12 -16.02 23.82
CA GLY A 66 -9.74 -17.19 24.42
C GLY A 66 -8.97 -18.48 24.19
N LEU A 67 -8.34 -18.64 23.02
CA LEU A 67 -7.48 -19.80 22.72
C LEU A 67 -6.20 -19.81 23.56
N MET A 68 -5.55 -18.65 23.76
CA MET A 68 -4.41 -18.52 24.66
C MET A 68 -4.78 -18.95 26.08
N TYR A 69 -5.97 -18.55 26.56
CA TYR A 69 -6.46 -18.94 27.88
C TYR A 69 -6.77 -20.43 27.99
N LYS A 70 -7.58 -20.96 27.07
CA LYS A 70 -7.98 -22.37 27.01
C LYS A 70 -6.78 -23.32 26.98
N THR A 71 -5.73 -22.95 26.26
CA THR A 71 -4.52 -23.77 26.10
C THR A 71 -3.46 -23.52 27.18
N ARG A 72 -3.70 -22.57 28.09
CA ARG A 72 -2.74 -22.10 29.10
C ARG A 72 -1.40 -21.73 28.45
N MET A 73 -1.48 -21.00 27.32
CA MET A 73 -0.34 -20.76 26.44
C MET A 73 0.80 -20.01 27.15
N TRP A 74 0.51 -19.25 28.21
CA TRP A 74 1.51 -18.59 29.07
C TRP A 74 2.57 -19.55 29.64
N ARG A 75 2.29 -20.86 29.74
CA ARG A 75 3.29 -21.87 30.12
C ARG A 75 4.36 -22.08 29.04
N ARG A 76 4.09 -21.69 27.79
CA ARG A 76 4.99 -21.74 26.63
C ARG A 76 5.28 -20.30 26.17
N LYS A 77 6.21 -19.64 26.88
CA LYS A 77 6.51 -18.20 26.72
C LYS A 77 6.68 -17.76 25.27
N GLY A 78 7.43 -18.50 24.43
CA GLY A 78 7.62 -18.15 23.02
C GLY A 78 6.32 -18.16 22.22
N ALA A 79 5.54 -19.23 22.31
CA ALA A 79 4.23 -19.33 21.66
C ALA A 79 3.25 -18.25 22.17
N PHE A 80 3.24 -18.00 23.48
CA PHE A 80 2.41 -16.96 24.08
C PHE A 80 2.74 -15.57 23.52
N LEU A 81 4.02 -15.20 23.46
CA LEU A 81 4.44 -13.90 22.92
C LEU A 81 4.06 -13.74 21.44
N ILE A 82 4.21 -14.78 20.62
CA ILE A 82 3.81 -14.73 19.20
C ILE A 82 2.31 -14.43 19.08
N HIS A 83 1.45 -15.11 19.84
CA HIS A 83 0.00 -14.91 19.73
C HIS A 83 -0.46 -13.61 20.38
N ALA A 84 0.16 -13.21 21.50
CA ALA A 84 -0.06 -11.91 22.12
C ALA A 84 0.34 -10.76 21.19
N ALA A 85 1.42 -10.92 20.42
CA ALA A 85 1.85 -9.92 19.44
C ALA A 85 0.76 -9.62 18.41
N PHE A 86 0.12 -10.64 17.82
CA PHE A 86 -0.98 -10.43 16.87
C PHE A 86 -2.15 -9.68 17.50
N VAL A 87 -2.51 -10.00 18.75
CA VAL A 87 -3.56 -9.26 19.49
C VAL A 87 -3.18 -7.79 19.66
N VAL A 88 -1.93 -7.52 20.06
CA VAL A 88 -1.42 -6.15 20.23
C VAL A 88 -1.40 -5.38 18.89
N ILE A 89 -1.01 -6.03 17.79
CA ILE A 89 -1.03 -5.44 16.44
C ILE A 89 -2.46 -5.12 16.01
N LEU A 90 -3.42 -6.02 16.22
CA LEU A 90 -4.83 -5.78 15.90
C LEU A 90 -5.44 -4.63 16.70
N ILE A 91 -5.08 -4.52 18.00
CA ILE A 91 -5.46 -3.37 18.82
C ILE A 91 -4.84 -2.08 18.28
N GLY A 92 -3.55 -2.12 17.88
CA GLY A 92 -2.87 -1.01 17.23
C GLY A 92 -3.61 -0.55 15.98
N ALA A 93 -3.96 -1.48 15.08
CA ALA A 93 -4.73 -1.18 13.86
C ALA A 93 -6.09 -0.53 14.17
N GLY A 94 -6.78 -0.99 15.23
CA GLY A 94 -8.02 -0.36 15.71
C GLY A 94 -7.80 1.08 16.18
N LEU A 95 -6.72 1.35 16.91
CA LEU A 95 -6.39 2.72 17.34
C LEU A 95 -6.05 3.63 16.15
N THR A 96 -5.29 3.14 15.18
CA THR A 96 -5.00 3.87 13.93
C THR A 96 -6.28 4.22 13.20
N ARG A 97 -7.22 3.28 13.08
CA ARG A 97 -8.50 3.48 12.40
C ARG A 97 -9.37 4.56 13.04
N TYR A 98 -9.51 4.54 14.36
CA TYR A 98 -10.50 5.36 15.06
C TYR A 98 -9.96 6.69 15.58
N PHE A 99 -8.64 6.77 15.82
CA PHE A 99 -8.00 7.94 16.41
C PHE A 99 -6.86 8.48 15.57
N GLY A 100 -6.45 7.77 14.52
CA GLY A 100 -5.48 8.25 13.55
C GLY A 100 -6.12 9.23 12.56
N TYR A 101 -5.32 10.18 12.08
CA TYR A 101 -5.71 11.06 11.00
C TYR A 101 -4.54 11.35 10.08
N GLU A 102 -4.87 11.45 8.80
CA GLU A 102 -3.94 11.58 7.69
C GLU A 102 -4.35 12.76 6.81
N GLY A 103 -3.35 13.39 6.21
CA GLY A 103 -3.58 14.46 5.26
C GLY A 103 -2.31 14.85 4.53
N VAL A 104 -2.46 15.87 3.70
CA VAL A 104 -1.41 16.36 2.81
C VAL A 104 -1.21 17.84 3.09
N MET A 105 0.05 18.25 3.17
CA MET A 105 0.45 19.64 3.25
C MET A 105 1.31 19.98 2.05
N HIS A 106 0.93 21.04 1.36
CA HIS A 106 1.71 21.61 0.29
C HIS A 106 2.45 22.81 0.81
N VAL A 107 3.78 22.88 0.61
CA VAL A 107 4.60 24.01 1.06
C VAL A 107 5.42 24.53 -0.10
N ARG A 108 5.29 25.83 -0.38
CA ARG A 108 6.09 26.52 -1.41
C ARG A 108 7.41 27.00 -0.85
N GLU A 109 8.44 27.01 -1.67
CA GLU A 109 9.77 27.46 -1.28
C GLU A 109 9.74 28.92 -0.82
N GLY A 110 10.43 29.19 0.29
CA GLY A 110 10.42 30.48 0.99
C GLY A 110 9.14 30.78 1.78
N LYS A 111 8.14 29.89 1.78
CA LYS A 111 6.91 30.03 2.54
C LYS A 111 6.86 29.06 3.73
N SER A 112 5.97 29.37 4.66
CA SER A 112 5.62 28.52 5.79
C SER A 112 4.14 28.20 5.76
N GLU A 113 3.78 26.96 6.03
CA GLU A 113 2.40 26.50 6.13
C GLU A 113 2.17 25.79 7.45
N ASN A 114 0.98 25.94 8.01
CA ASN A 114 0.54 25.24 9.21
C ASN A 114 -0.78 24.51 8.97
N GLU A 115 -1.23 24.42 7.73
CA GLU A 115 -2.49 23.80 7.37
C GLU A 115 -2.24 22.51 6.59
N MET A 116 -3.02 21.48 6.89
CA MET A 116 -3.05 20.24 6.15
C MET A 116 -4.46 19.95 5.66
N LEU A 117 -4.56 19.34 4.48
CA LEU A 117 -5.81 18.88 3.89
C LEU A 117 -6.03 17.42 4.24
N THR A 118 -7.19 17.08 4.81
CA THR A 118 -7.50 15.68 5.12
C THR A 118 -7.56 14.82 3.85
N VAL A 119 -7.14 13.56 3.93
CA VAL A 119 -7.36 12.60 2.82
C VAL A 119 -8.85 12.30 2.65
N THR A 120 -9.59 12.24 3.75
CA THR A 120 -11.06 12.10 3.74
C THR A 120 -11.71 13.40 3.27
N SER A 121 -12.63 13.30 2.31
CA SER A 121 -13.45 14.42 1.87
C SER A 121 -14.72 14.59 2.72
N TYR A 122 -15.23 15.82 2.81
CA TYR A 122 -16.42 16.19 3.57
C TYR A 122 -17.38 16.98 2.68
N LEU A 123 -18.67 16.77 2.88
CA LEU A 123 -19.70 17.72 2.47
C LEU A 123 -19.72 18.83 3.51
N HIS A 124 -19.41 20.04 3.08
CA HIS A 124 -19.54 21.25 3.88
C HIS A 124 -20.90 21.87 3.56
N VAL A 125 -21.70 22.08 4.61
CA VAL A 125 -23.02 22.72 4.53
C VAL A 125 -22.98 23.95 5.42
N GLU A 126 -22.89 25.12 4.80
CA GLU A 126 -22.83 26.38 5.52
C GLU A 126 -24.10 27.20 5.31
N THR A 127 -24.53 27.85 6.36
CA THR A 127 -25.64 28.79 6.39
C THR A 127 -25.21 30.02 7.18
N PRO A 128 -25.94 31.15 7.10
CA PRO A 128 -25.60 32.35 7.85
C PRO A 128 -25.45 32.19 9.37
N LYS A 129 -25.98 31.10 9.95
CA LYS A 129 -25.98 30.85 11.40
C LYS A 129 -25.23 29.58 11.83
N ALA A 130 -24.93 28.66 10.91
CA ALA A 130 -24.35 27.37 11.24
C ALA A 130 -23.53 26.80 10.07
N SER A 131 -22.44 26.13 10.39
CA SER A 131 -21.61 25.35 9.46
C SER A 131 -21.57 23.91 9.95
N PHE A 132 -21.79 22.97 9.04
CA PHE A 132 -21.79 21.54 9.29
C PHE A 132 -20.84 20.85 8.33
N GLU A 133 -20.20 19.79 8.83
CA GLU A 133 -19.32 18.95 8.04
C GLU A 133 -19.80 17.51 8.13
N TYR A 134 -20.00 16.87 6.98
CA TYR A 134 -20.42 15.48 6.93
C TYR A 134 -19.41 14.67 6.11
N PRO A 135 -18.75 13.64 6.69
CA PRO A 135 -17.74 12.87 5.97
C PRO A 135 -18.36 12.17 4.76
N LEU A 136 -17.74 12.35 3.59
CA LEU A 136 -18.16 11.71 2.35
C LEU A 136 -17.12 10.69 1.89
N ALA A 137 -17.61 9.48 1.68
CA ALA A 137 -16.85 8.32 1.27
C ALA A 137 -17.36 7.85 -0.11
N LEU A 138 -17.21 8.69 -1.13
CA LEU A 138 -17.67 8.41 -2.48
C LEU A 138 -16.71 7.45 -3.20
N THR A 139 -17.27 6.49 -3.94
CA THR A 139 -16.54 5.39 -4.57
C THR A 139 -17.00 5.17 -6.01
N GLN A 140 -16.14 4.54 -6.80
CA GLN A 140 -16.53 4.02 -8.12
C GLN A 140 -17.32 2.70 -8.01
N LEU A 141 -17.18 2.00 -6.89
CA LEU A 141 -17.74 0.68 -6.65
C LEU A 141 -18.59 0.66 -5.37
N GLY A 142 -19.86 0.25 -5.51
CA GLY A 142 -20.78 0.12 -4.39
C GLY A 142 -21.86 1.21 -4.37
N SER A 143 -22.43 1.47 -3.20
CA SER A 143 -23.45 2.51 -3.02
C SER A 143 -22.81 3.77 -2.44
N ASN A 144 -23.10 4.90 -3.09
CA ASN A 144 -22.73 6.25 -2.65
C ASN A 144 -23.90 6.97 -1.97
N GLU A 145 -24.99 6.25 -1.66
CA GLU A 145 -26.16 6.85 -1.04
C GLU A 145 -25.80 7.43 0.33
N PHE A 146 -26.07 8.72 0.49
CA PHE A 146 -25.99 9.40 1.78
C PHE A 146 -27.19 10.32 1.96
N THR A 147 -27.48 10.64 3.21
CA THR A 147 -28.50 11.60 3.58
C THR A 147 -28.05 12.38 4.80
N PHE A 148 -27.74 13.65 4.60
CA PHE A 148 -27.49 14.61 5.67
C PHE A 148 -28.82 15.24 6.08
N LYS A 149 -29.12 15.31 7.38
CA LYS A 149 -30.34 15.93 7.91
C LYS A 149 -29.97 16.76 9.13
N GLU A 150 -30.29 18.04 9.07
CA GLU A 150 -30.17 18.96 10.21
C GLU A 150 -31.39 19.87 10.30
N THR A 151 -31.61 20.47 11.46
CA THR A 151 -32.72 21.42 11.66
C THR A 151 -32.17 22.84 11.71
N ILE A 152 -32.58 23.67 10.75
CA ILE A 152 -32.17 25.07 10.64
C ILE A 152 -33.44 25.93 10.73
N GLU A 153 -33.44 26.90 11.66
CA GLU A 153 -34.58 27.80 11.91
C GLU A 153 -35.94 27.06 12.08
N GLY A 154 -35.91 25.89 12.73
CA GLY A 154 -37.09 25.08 13.01
C GLY A 154 -37.63 24.27 11.82
N LYS A 155 -36.98 24.32 10.64
CA LYS A 155 -37.31 23.51 9.46
C LYS A 155 -36.19 22.51 9.18
N PRO A 156 -36.50 21.30 8.68
CA PRO A 156 -35.48 20.32 8.31
C PRO A 156 -34.79 20.73 7.00
N LEU A 157 -33.46 20.87 7.05
CA LEU A 157 -32.58 20.89 5.90
C LEU A 157 -32.09 19.46 5.65
N VAL A 158 -32.35 18.93 4.45
CA VAL A 158 -31.99 17.56 4.07
C VAL A 158 -31.21 17.60 2.77
N VAL A 159 -29.99 17.09 2.75
CA VAL A 159 -29.16 16.94 1.55
C VAL A 159 -29.05 15.45 1.25
N THR A 160 -29.54 15.03 0.09
CA THR A 160 -29.53 13.63 -0.35
C THR A 160 -28.67 13.44 -1.58
N TYR A 161 -27.96 12.33 -1.62
CA TYR A 161 -27.25 11.88 -2.81
C TYR A 161 -28.20 11.73 -4.00
N LYS A 162 -27.77 12.18 -5.19
CA LYS A 162 -28.47 11.95 -6.45
C LYS A 162 -27.62 11.18 -7.45
N ASN A 163 -26.38 11.61 -7.68
CA ASN A 163 -25.46 10.95 -8.60
C ASN A 163 -24.01 11.33 -8.29
N TYR A 164 -23.06 10.50 -8.72
CA TYR A 164 -21.63 10.76 -8.62
C TYR A 164 -20.93 10.33 -9.91
N ARG A 165 -20.07 11.20 -10.43
CA ARG A 165 -19.18 10.90 -11.55
C ARG A 165 -17.75 11.09 -11.09
N TYR A 166 -17.05 9.96 -10.96
CA TYR A 166 -15.61 9.92 -10.76
C TYR A 166 -14.87 10.54 -11.95
N LYS A 167 -13.72 11.12 -11.65
CA LYS A 167 -12.74 11.64 -12.60
C LYS A 167 -11.35 11.17 -12.22
N ALA A 168 -10.46 11.07 -13.22
CA ALA A 168 -9.10 10.58 -13.02
C ALA A 168 -8.32 11.43 -12.00
N LYS A 169 -7.25 10.83 -11.45
CA LYS A 169 -6.39 11.48 -10.46
C LYS A 169 -5.90 12.85 -10.94
N GLY A 170 -6.12 13.88 -10.14
CA GLY A 170 -5.75 15.27 -10.47
C GLY A 170 -6.86 16.08 -11.15
N GLU A 171 -8.03 15.50 -11.40
CA GLU A 171 -9.22 16.23 -11.87
C GLU A 171 -10.32 16.27 -10.81
N LEU A 172 -11.13 17.33 -10.83
CA LEU A 172 -12.33 17.45 -9.99
C LEU A 172 -13.39 16.45 -10.43
N ALA A 173 -13.89 15.66 -9.47
CA ALA A 173 -15.05 14.81 -9.65
C ALA A 173 -16.34 15.62 -9.51
N THR A 174 -17.46 15.05 -9.94
CA THR A 174 -18.76 15.72 -9.88
C THR A 174 -19.73 14.96 -8.98
N LEU A 175 -20.34 15.67 -8.04
CA LEU A 175 -21.40 15.19 -7.16
C LEU A 175 -22.70 15.95 -7.46
N TRP A 176 -23.79 15.22 -7.65
CA TRP A 176 -25.14 15.77 -7.70
C TRP A 176 -25.87 15.46 -6.40
N VAL A 177 -26.47 16.48 -5.81
CA VAL A 177 -27.26 16.37 -4.58
C VAL A 177 -28.63 17.01 -4.73
N ASP A 178 -29.62 16.47 -4.03
CA ASP A 178 -30.91 17.11 -3.84
C ASP A 178 -30.94 17.76 -2.46
N VAL A 179 -31.15 19.07 -2.43
CA VAL A 179 -31.22 19.88 -1.23
C VAL A 179 -32.67 20.21 -0.97
N ARG A 180 -33.20 19.85 0.19
CA ARG A 180 -34.57 20.08 0.58
C ARG A 180 -34.62 20.90 1.86
N TYR A 181 -35.37 22.00 1.86
CA TYR A 181 -35.64 22.81 3.03
C TYR A 181 -37.15 22.99 3.20
N GLY A 182 -37.72 22.37 4.24
CA GLY A 182 -39.18 22.28 4.40
C GLY A 182 -39.83 21.49 3.26
N SER A 183 -40.65 22.15 2.44
CA SER A 183 -41.35 21.55 1.28
C SER A 183 -40.65 21.75 -0.06
N GLU A 184 -39.69 22.67 -0.16
CA GLU A 184 -38.99 22.97 -1.41
C GLU A 184 -37.74 22.09 -1.57
N MET A 185 -37.51 21.60 -2.79
CA MET A 185 -36.35 20.79 -3.15
C MET A 185 -35.67 21.38 -4.39
N ARG A 186 -34.33 21.43 -4.40
CA ARG A 186 -33.51 21.85 -5.54
C ARG A 186 -32.35 20.89 -5.74
N SER A 187 -32.08 20.53 -6.99
CA SER A 187 -30.91 19.71 -7.34
C SER A 187 -29.71 20.60 -7.65
N MET A 188 -28.56 20.29 -7.07
CA MET A 188 -27.31 21.01 -7.27
C MET A 188 -26.21 20.10 -7.80
N LYS A 189 -25.32 20.69 -8.60
CA LYS A 189 -24.06 20.08 -9.04
C LYS A 189 -22.93 20.72 -8.23
N ILE A 190 -22.10 19.90 -7.61
CA ILE A 190 -20.93 20.30 -6.83
C ILE A 190 -19.72 19.62 -7.48
N GLU A 191 -18.67 20.38 -7.73
CA GLU A 191 -17.39 19.84 -8.18
C GLU A 191 -16.43 19.80 -6.99
N GLY A 192 -15.62 18.75 -6.90
CA GLY A 192 -14.85 18.50 -5.70
C GLY A 192 -14.11 17.17 -5.70
N GLY A 193 -13.51 16.86 -4.56
CA GLY A 193 -12.80 15.61 -4.34
C GLY A 193 -11.82 15.70 -3.18
N ALA A 194 -11.22 14.55 -2.82
CA ALA A 194 -10.10 14.53 -1.89
C ALA A 194 -8.92 15.36 -2.44
N GLY A 195 -8.36 16.22 -1.61
CA GLY A 195 -7.26 17.14 -1.93
C GLY A 195 -7.72 18.50 -2.47
N TRP A 196 -9.02 18.72 -2.68
CA TRP A 196 -9.55 19.97 -3.27
C TRP A 196 -10.32 20.80 -2.25
N ILE A 197 -10.24 22.12 -2.39
CA ILE A 197 -11.09 23.10 -1.70
C ILE A 197 -11.68 23.97 -2.80
N GLU A 198 -12.97 23.80 -3.06
CA GLU A 198 -13.68 24.55 -4.10
C GLU A 198 -14.61 25.59 -3.50
N GLU A 199 -14.91 26.63 -4.28
CA GLU A 199 -15.88 27.65 -3.89
C GLU A 199 -17.26 27.00 -3.67
N PRO A 200 -17.97 27.37 -2.60
CA PRO A 200 -19.25 26.76 -2.31
C PRO A 200 -20.32 27.21 -3.31
N VAL A 201 -21.16 26.25 -3.69
CA VAL A 201 -22.34 26.51 -4.52
C VAL A 201 -23.50 26.93 -3.61
N THR A 202 -24.02 28.13 -3.83
CA THR A 202 -25.13 28.67 -3.04
C THR A 202 -26.48 28.23 -3.59
N VAL A 203 -27.36 27.79 -2.71
CA VAL A 203 -28.78 27.59 -3.00
C VAL A 203 -29.65 28.35 -2.01
N SER A 204 -30.56 29.16 -2.53
CA SER A 204 -31.44 30.02 -1.72
C SER A 204 -32.84 29.43 -1.58
N PHE A 205 -33.35 29.38 -0.34
CA PHE A 205 -34.73 29.00 0.00
C PHE A 205 -35.38 30.07 0.88
N GLN A 206 -36.41 30.75 0.37
CA GLN A 206 -37.27 31.66 1.16
C GLN A 206 -36.51 32.57 2.17
N GLY A 207 -35.34 33.10 1.79
CA GLY A 207 -34.50 33.96 2.63
C GLY A 207 -33.36 33.28 3.39
N LEU A 208 -33.17 31.96 3.23
CA LEU A 208 -32.03 31.20 3.72
C LEU A 208 -31.10 30.84 2.56
N ASP A 209 -29.86 31.32 2.59
CA ASP A 209 -28.81 30.89 1.68
C ASP A 209 -28.06 29.71 2.29
N VAL A 210 -27.99 28.61 1.55
CA VAL A 210 -27.27 27.39 1.92
C VAL A 210 -26.11 27.24 0.95
N HIS A 211 -24.90 27.33 1.48
CA HIS A 211 -23.64 27.15 0.75
C HIS A 211 -23.19 25.70 0.87
N LEU A 212 -22.92 25.06 -0.26
CA LEU A 212 -22.53 23.65 -0.32
C LEU A 212 -21.20 23.51 -1.06
N SER A 213 -20.22 22.89 -0.42
CA SER A 213 -18.99 22.45 -1.09
C SER A 213 -18.67 21.00 -0.71
N TRP A 214 -17.89 20.34 -1.56
CA TRP A 214 -17.40 18.99 -1.30
C TRP A 214 -15.90 18.96 -1.54
N GLY A 215 -15.12 18.65 -0.51
CA GLY A 215 -13.68 18.76 -0.59
C GLY A 215 -12.98 18.21 0.65
N SER A 216 -11.67 18.38 0.72
CA SER A 216 -10.91 18.07 1.93
C SER A 216 -11.17 19.12 3.02
N LYS A 217 -11.16 18.67 4.26
CA LYS A 217 -11.20 19.54 5.42
C LYS A 217 -9.81 20.10 5.70
N VAL A 218 -9.73 21.39 6.01
CA VAL A 218 -8.51 22.05 6.48
C VAL A 218 -8.33 21.79 7.97
N LEU A 219 -7.18 21.25 8.36
CA LEU A 219 -6.76 21.11 9.75
C LEU A 219 -5.55 21.99 10.02
N VAL A 220 -5.66 22.84 11.04
CA VAL A 220 -4.59 23.72 11.49
C VAL A 220 -3.70 22.98 12.50
N LEU A 221 -2.40 22.94 12.23
CA LEU A 221 -1.38 22.39 13.10
C LEU A 221 -0.94 23.40 14.16
N PRO A 222 -0.51 22.94 15.36
CA PRO A 222 -0.02 23.82 16.43
C PRO A 222 1.41 24.35 16.21
N PHE A 223 1.95 24.21 14.99
CA PHE A 223 3.27 24.64 14.55
C PHE A 223 3.25 24.83 13.03
N SER A 224 4.26 25.48 12.46
CA SER A 224 4.38 25.65 11.00
C SER A 224 5.58 24.91 10.45
N ILE A 225 5.50 24.48 9.20
CA ILE A 225 6.63 23.96 8.42
C ILE A 225 6.97 24.99 7.35
N ALA A 226 8.20 25.48 7.35
CA ALA A 226 8.73 26.33 6.31
C ALA A 226 9.63 25.55 5.37
N LEU A 227 9.44 25.72 4.05
CA LEU A 227 10.32 25.16 3.05
C LEU A 227 11.40 26.19 2.72
N ARG A 228 12.66 25.88 3.04
CA ARG A 228 13.79 26.74 2.67
C ARG A 228 14.25 26.50 1.25
N ASP A 229 14.41 25.23 0.88
CA ASP A 229 15.00 24.82 -0.39
C ASP A 229 14.45 23.45 -0.77
N PHE A 230 14.02 23.32 -2.03
CA PHE A 230 13.59 22.04 -2.61
C PHE A 230 14.65 21.56 -3.58
N GLN A 231 15.11 20.33 -3.39
CA GLN A 231 16.19 19.73 -4.16
C GLN A 231 15.64 18.58 -5.00
N LEU A 232 15.81 18.67 -6.31
CA LEU A 232 15.46 17.62 -7.26
C LEU A 232 16.72 17.19 -8.02
N GLU A 233 17.13 15.94 -7.81
CA GLU A 233 18.19 15.33 -8.61
C GLU A 233 17.56 14.58 -9.77
N ARG A 234 18.17 14.71 -10.95
CA ARG A 234 17.74 14.04 -12.18
C ARG A 234 18.81 13.10 -12.67
N TYR A 235 18.38 12.07 -13.40
CA TYR A 235 19.32 11.25 -14.14
C TYR A 235 20.05 12.09 -15.19
N PRO A 236 21.38 11.97 -15.34
CA PRO A 236 22.13 12.71 -16.34
C PRO A 236 21.55 12.50 -17.75
N GLY A 237 21.28 13.61 -18.46
CA GLY A 237 20.69 13.57 -19.80
C GLY A 237 19.19 13.22 -19.86
N SER A 238 18.46 13.35 -18.74
CA SER A 238 17.02 13.02 -18.64
C SER A 238 16.25 13.98 -17.75
N MET A 239 14.95 14.07 -17.99
CA MET A 239 13.99 14.78 -17.13
C MET A 239 13.34 13.87 -16.06
N SER A 240 13.86 12.65 -15.87
CA SER A 240 13.39 11.75 -14.82
C SER A 240 14.08 12.03 -13.49
N ALA A 241 13.28 12.16 -12.43
CA ALA A 241 13.77 12.34 -11.07
C ALA A 241 14.50 11.09 -10.57
N SER A 242 15.71 11.25 -10.04
CA SER A 242 16.45 10.20 -9.34
C SER A 242 16.22 10.26 -7.84
N SER A 243 16.17 11.47 -7.28
CA SER A 243 15.90 11.71 -5.86
C SER A 243 15.29 13.10 -5.68
N TYR A 244 14.52 13.30 -4.62
CA TYR A 244 14.07 14.62 -4.21
C TYR A 244 14.08 14.74 -2.69
N ALA A 245 14.44 15.92 -2.21
CA ALA A 245 14.59 16.26 -0.81
C ALA A 245 14.11 17.69 -0.55
N SER A 246 13.67 17.96 0.67
CA SER A 246 13.26 19.30 1.09
C SER A 246 14.01 19.69 2.35
N GLU A 247 14.65 20.85 2.33
CA GLU A 247 15.21 21.49 3.52
C GLU A 247 14.10 22.28 4.20
N ILE A 248 13.65 21.80 5.35
CA ILE A 248 12.53 22.40 6.07
C ILE A 248 12.95 22.93 7.45
N ASP A 249 12.23 23.96 7.90
CA ASP A 249 12.27 24.46 9.26
C ASP A 249 10.92 24.23 9.95
N VAL A 250 10.97 23.60 11.11
CA VAL A 250 9.84 23.54 12.04
C VAL A 250 9.82 24.85 12.83
N LEU A 251 8.73 25.59 12.71
CA LEU A 251 8.52 26.85 13.40
C LEU A 251 7.52 26.69 14.56
N ASP A 252 7.77 27.37 15.67
CA ASP A 252 6.81 27.46 16.77
C ASP A 252 5.59 28.34 16.43
N THR A 253 4.67 28.48 17.39
CA THR A 253 3.48 29.36 17.27
C THR A 253 3.83 30.84 17.06
N HIS A 254 5.07 31.26 17.35
CA HIS A 254 5.59 32.60 17.12
C HIS A 254 6.43 32.71 15.84
N LYS A 255 6.38 31.70 14.96
CA LYS A 255 7.14 31.59 13.71
C LYS A 255 8.66 31.61 13.90
N LYS A 256 9.16 31.22 15.07
CA LYS A 256 10.60 31.08 15.30
C LYS A 256 11.06 29.68 14.93
N PRO A 257 12.18 29.53 14.22
CA PRO A 257 12.72 28.21 13.88
C PRO A 257 13.15 27.49 15.15
N VAL A 258 12.55 26.32 15.37
CA VAL A 258 12.85 25.41 16.49
C VAL A 258 13.81 24.32 16.04
N MET A 259 13.62 23.81 14.82
CA MET A 259 14.39 22.68 14.29
C MET A 259 14.50 22.77 12.76
N ALA A 260 15.73 22.68 12.27
CA ALA A 260 16.03 22.46 10.86
C ALA A 260 16.07 20.95 10.58
N TYR A 261 15.49 20.52 9.46
CA TYR A 261 15.49 19.11 9.06
C TYR A 261 15.49 18.95 7.54
N ARG A 262 16.26 17.98 7.04
CA ARG A 262 16.22 17.57 5.63
C ARG A 262 15.31 16.36 5.50
N ILE A 263 14.15 16.53 4.89
CA ILE A 263 13.20 15.44 4.65
C ILE A 263 13.37 14.89 3.23
N PHE A 264 13.46 13.56 3.11
CA PHE A 264 13.62 12.87 1.82
C PHE A 264 13.10 11.44 1.92
N MET A 265 13.16 10.69 0.82
CA MET A 265 12.66 9.31 0.74
C MET A 265 13.17 8.43 1.89
N ASN A 266 12.25 7.73 2.55
CA ASN A 266 12.52 6.85 3.70
C ASN A 266 13.11 7.53 4.95
N HIS A 267 13.15 8.86 5.01
CA HIS A 267 13.69 9.63 6.14
C HIS A 267 12.64 10.65 6.65
N PRO A 268 11.56 10.17 7.30
CA PRO A 268 10.48 11.04 7.76
C PRO A 268 10.88 11.94 8.93
N LEU A 269 10.24 13.11 9.03
CA LEU A 269 10.33 13.95 10.22
C LEU A 269 9.29 13.50 11.25
N HIS A 270 9.69 13.38 12.51
CA HIS A 270 8.78 13.16 13.64
C HIS A 270 8.79 14.37 14.56
N TYR A 271 7.62 15.01 14.76
CA TYR A 271 7.50 16.19 15.61
C TYR A 271 6.10 16.26 16.25
N GLU A 272 6.01 16.49 17.57
CA GLU A 272 4.73 16.64 18.31
C GLU A 272 3.68 15.53 18.05
N GLY A 273 4.15 14.30 17.84
CA GLY A 273 3.33 13.13 17.52
C GLY A 273 2.93 13.01 16.04
N TYR A 274 3.22 14.00 15.22
CA TYR A 274 3.04 13.97 13.77
C TYR A 274 4.26 13.33 13.10
N THR A 275 4.01 12.62 12.02
CA THR A 275 5.02 12.11 11.10
C THR A 275 4.80 12.73 9.74
N PHE A 276 5.85 13.33 9.19
CA PHE A 276 5.87 13.91 7.86
C PHE A 276 6.68 13.01 6.94
N PHE A 277 6.13 12.70 5.78
CA PHE A 277 6.79 11.97 4.73
C PHE A 277 6.89 12.85 3.50
N GLN A 278 8.05 12.84 2.85
CA GLN A 278 8.19 13.40 1.52
C GLN A 278 7.36 12.52 0.56
N SER A 279 6.32 13.08 -0.07
CA SER A 279 5.36 12.30 -0.88
C SER A 279 5.41 12.67 -2.36
N SER A 280 5.42 13.96 -2.69
CA SER A 280 5.64 14.44 -4.06
C SER A 280 6.19 15.88 -4.07
N TYR A 281 6.18 16.51 -5.24
CA TYR A 281 6.67 17.87 -5.48
C TYR A 281 5.88 18.52 -6.62
N ASP A 282 5.99 19.84 -6.72
CA ASP A 282 5.34 20.61 -7.79
C ASP A 282 6.06 20.44 -9.12
N THR A 283 5.31 20.46 -10.22
CA THR A 283 5.88 20.36 -11.57
C THR A 283 6.75 21.55 -11.95
N ASP A 284 6.61 22.69 -11.26
CA ASP A 284 7.48 23.87 -11.41
C ASP A 284 8.72 23.84 -10.49
N GLU A 285 8.92 22.73 -9.77
CA GLU A 285 10.08 22.45 -8.89
C GLU A 285 10.24 23.44 -7.72
N LYS A 286 9.19 24.16 -7.34
CA LYS A 286 9.25 25.20 -6.28
C LYS A 286 8.38 24.89 -5.07
N GLY A 287 7.97 23.64 -4.93
CA GLY A 287 7.12 23.23 -3.82
C GLY A 287 7.25 21.76 -3.53
N THR A 288 7.03 21.45 -2.25
CA THR A 288 7.06 20.10 -1.70
C THR A 288 5.67 19.71 -1.24
N VAL A 289 5.33 18.44 -1.44
CA VAL A 289 4.10 17.84 -0.94
C VAL A 289 4.47 16.83 0.14
N LEU A 290 4.06 17.15 1.36
CA LEU A 290 4.30 16.35 2.55
C LEU A 290 3.03 15.59 2.92
N GLU A 291 3.15 14.28 3.08
CA GLU A 291 2.11 13.47 3.68
C GLU A 291 2.29 13.48 5.20
N ILE A 292 1.20 13.73 5.92
CA ILE A 292 1.19 13.93 7.36
C ILE A 292 0.29 12.88 7.98
N ASN A 293 0.81 12.18 8.98
CA ASN A 293 0.05 11.22 9.77
C ASN A 293 0.29 11.45 11.27
N LYS A 294 -0.79 11.47 12.05
CA LYS A 294 -0.74 11.31 13.50
C LYS A 294 -1.43 10.00 13.89
N ASP A 295 -0.63 8.97 14.13
CA ASP A 295 -1.12 7.62 14.40
C ASP A 295 -0.80 7.15 15.84
N PRO A 296 -1.80 7.08 16.74
CA PRO A 296 -1.60 6.53 18.08
C PRO A 296 -1.41 5.00 18.08
N GLY A 297 -1.88 4.30 17.05
CA GLY A 297 -1.73 2.85 16.87
C GLY A 297 -0.32 2.40 16.48
N LYS A 298 0.55 3.33 16.09
CA LYS A 298 1.98 3.10 15.80
C LYS A 298 2.70 2.40 16.95
N TRP A 299 2.56 2.92 18.18
CA TRP A 299 3.29 2.40 19.33
C TRP A 299 2.87 0.96 19.72
N PRO A 300 1.57 0.64 19.84
CA PRO A 300 1.13 -0.74 20.01
C PRO A 300 1.59 -1.64 18.87
N THR A 301 1.47 -1.23 17.61
CA THR A 301 1.90 -2.05 16.47
C THR A 301 3.40 -2.39 16.54
N TYR A 302 4.25 -1.41 16.88
CA TYR A 302 5.68 -1.63 17.06
C TYR A 302 6.00 -2.51 18.26
N ALA A 303 5.30 -2.31 19.38
CA ALA A 303 5.41 -3.21 20.53
C ALA A 303 5.00 -4.64 20.15
N GLY A 304 3.96 -4.81 19.34
CA GLY A 304 3.54 -6.07 18.76
C GLY A 304 4.63 -6.72 17.90
N TYR A 305 5.24 -5.99 16.96
CA TYR A 305 6.36 -6.51 16.16
C TYR A 305 7.57 -6.91 17.01
N PHE A 306 7.89 -6.12 18.05
CA PHE A 306 8.92 -6.50 19.01
C PHE A 306 8.58 -7.81 19.74
N LEU A 307 7.35 -7.93 20.25
CA LEU A 307 6.87 -9.16 20.91
C LEU A 307 6.86 -10.36 19.96
N LEU A 308 6.55 -10.15 18.68
CA LEU A 308 6.56 -11.18 17.65
C LEU A 308 7.98 -11.73 17.45
N THR A 309 8.94 -10.84 17.25
CA THR A 309 10.36 -11.18 17.11
C THR A 309 10.88 -11.88 18.36
N ALA A 310 10.64 -11.31 19.54
CA ALA A 310 11.02 -11.91 20.82
C ALA A 310 10.36 -13.29 21.01
N GLY A 311 9.10 -13.44 20.60
CA GLY A 311 8.36 -14.70 20.65
C GLY A 311 8.98 -15.78 19.75
N PHE A 312 9.35 -15.44 18.52
CA PHE A 312 10.08 -16.34 17.63
C PHE A 312 11.43 -16.76 18.23
N LEU A 313 12.21 -15.81 18.75
CA LEU A 313 13.49 -16.11 19.41
C LEU A 313 13.31 -17.05 20.61
N LEU A 314 12.38 -16.75 21.51
CA LEU A 314 12.11 -17.59 22.67
C LEU A 314 11.57 -18.97 22.29
N ASN A 315 10.91 -19.11 21.13
CA ASN A 315 10.40 -20.39 20.68
C ASN A 315 11.52 -21.42 20.43
N PHE A 316 12.71 -20.98 19.98
CA PHE A 316 13.90 -21.83 19.85
C PHE A 316 14.32 -22.46 21.19
N PHE A 317 14.17 -21.72 22.28
CA PHE A 317 14.59 -22.13 23.63
C PHE A 317 13.50 -22.85 24.44
N THR A 318 12.35 -23.16 23.83
CA THR A 318 11.31 -23.93 24.50
C THR A 318 11.72 -25.39 24.73
N ARG A 319 11.33 -25.97 25.87
CA ARG A 319 11.64 -27.38 26.19
C ARG A 319 11.02 -28.31 25.14
N GLY A 320 11.85 -29.14 24.52
CA GLY A 320 11.44 -30.05 23.45
C GLY A 320 11.36 -29.40 22.06
N SER A 321 11.88 -28.18 21.88
CA SER A 321 11.94 -27.51 20.57
C SER A 321 12.73 -28.33 19.54
N ARG A 322 12.39 -28.14 18.26
CA ARG A 322 13.16 -28.70 17.14
C ARG A 322 14.62 -28.28 17.19
N PHE A 323 14.95 -27.12 17.75
CA PHE A 323 16.34 -26.68 17.91
C PHE A 323 17.13 -27.60 18.83
N PHE A 324 16.58 -27.99 19.98
CA PHE A 324 17.27 -28.95 20.86
C PHE A 324 17.30 -30.37 20.27
N LYS A 325 16.24 -30.80 19.57
CA LYS A 325 16.23 -32.08 18.85
C LYS A 325 17.25 -32.10 17.71
N LEU A 326 17.32 -31.02 16.93
CA LEU A 326 18.26 -30.84 15.83
C LEU A 326 19.69 -30.71 16.36
N ARG A 327 19.93 -30.01 17.46
CA ARG A 327 21.23 -29.96 18.13
C ARG A 327 21.68 -31.37 18.56
N ALA A 328 20.77 -32.19 19.08
CA ALA A 328 21.06 -33.58 19.42
C ALA A 328 21.30 -34.45 18.18
N TYR A 329 20.53 -34.23 17.11
CA TYR A 329 20.67 -34.95 15.83
C TYR A 329 21.95 -34.55 15.07
N LEU A 330 22.30 -33.27 15.02
CA LEU A 330 23.50 -32.74 14.36
C LEU A 330 24.79 -33.21 15.02
N LYS A 331 24.76 -33.49 16.33
CA LYS A 331 25.87 -34.19 17.00
C LYS A 331 26.10 -35.60 16.44
N ASN A 332 25.08 -36.24 15.87
CA ASN A 332 25.13 -37.62 15.38
C ASN A 332 25.12 -37.73 13.84
N ALA A 333 24.85 -36.66 13.10
CA ALA A 333 24.58 -36.68 11.66
C ALA A 333 25.71 -36.08 10.79
N GLN A 334 26.95 -36.09 11.27
CA GLN A 334 28.11 -35.48 10.56
C GLN A 334 28.34 -36.05 9.14
N LEU A 335 27.96 -37.31 8.89
CA LEU A 335 28.12 -37.99 7.59
C LEU A 335 27.04 -37.63 6.55
N LEU A 336 25.84 -37.22 6.97
CA LEU A 336 24.73 -36.88 6.06
C LEU A 336 24.97 -35.58 5.30
N TRP A 337 25.68 -34.62 5.91
CA TRP A 337 26.07 -33.38 5.24
C TRP A 337 27.13 -33.61 4.15
N LEU A 338 28.05 -34.56 4.37
CA LEU A 338 28.99 -35.00 3.33
C LEU A 338 28.27 -35.67 2.16
N ALA A 339 27.29 -36.54 2.45
CA ALA A 339 26.50 -37.20 1.42
C ALA A 339 25.65 -36.22 0.61
N LEU A 340 25.05 -35.20 1.25
CA LEU A 340 24.26 -34.17 0.57
C LEU A 340 25.14 -33.26 -0.29
N LEU A 341 26.37 -32.96 0.14
CA LEU A 341 27.37 -32.21 -0.62
C LEU A 341 27.88 -33.00 -1.85
N VAL A 342 27.98 -34.33 -1.75
CA VAL A 342 28.31 -35.22 -2.87
C VAL A 342 27.13 -35.43 -3.82
N SER A 343 25.89 -35.32 -3.33
CA SER A 343 24.67 -35.50 -4.14
C SER A 343 24.44 -34.37 -5.16
N PHE A 344 25.11 -33.22 -4.99
CA PHE A 344 25.06 -32.11 -5.94
C PHE A 344 26.12 -32.21 -7.06
N LEU A 345 26.98 -33.23 -7.06
CA LEU A 345 28.08 -33.36 -8.03
C LEU A 345 27.73 -34.13 -9.33
N GLY A 346 26.47 -34.52 -9.58
CA GLY A 346 26.24 -35.46 -10.68
C GLY A 346 24.84 -35.60 -11.24
N VAL A 347 24.07 -34.51 -11.42
CA VAL A 347 22.81 -34.61 -12.18
C VAL A 347 22.71 -33.52 -13.25
N ASP A 348 23.18 -33.84 -14.45
CA ASP A 348 22.82 -33.13 -15.68
C ASP A 348 21.43 -33.60 -16.16
N VAL A 349 20.37 -32.87 -15.79
CA VAL A 349 19.05 -33.07 -16.37
C VAL A 349 18.96 -32.28 -17.68
N ARG A 350 19.28 -32.92 -18.80
CA ARG A 350 19.06 -32.32 -20.14
C ARG A 350 17.63 -32.60 -20.60
N ALA A 351 16.80 -31.56 -20.59
CA ALA A 351 15.50 -31.58 -21.24
C ALA A 351 15.68 -31.46 -22.76
N ASN A 352 15.07 -32.37 -23.51
CA ASN A 352 15.14 -32.42 -24.96
C ASN A 352 13.93 -31.69 -25.56
N THR A 353 14.13 -30.48 -26.06
CA THR A 353 13.17 -29.74 -26.88
C THR A 353 13.91 -29.00 -27.97
N ALA A 354 13.45 -29.17 -29.23
CA ALA A 354 13.80 -28.47 -30.48
C ALA A 354 15.22 -27.89 -30.61
N ASP A 355 15.96 -28.36 -31.62
CA ASP A 355 17.42 -28.34 -31.75
C ASP A 355 18.09 -26.95 -31.87
N TYR A 356 17.98 -26.14 -30.82
CA TYR A 356 18.79 -24.93 -30.56
C TYR A 356 19.78 -25.16 -29.41
N SER A 357 19.83 -26.38 -28.87
CA SER A 357 20.63 -26.72 -27.69
C SER A 357 22.12 -26.41 -27.86
N ALA A 358 22.69 -26.76 -29.02
CA ALA A 358 24.09 -26.48 -29.35
C ALA A 358 24.36 -24.98 -29.46
N TYR A 359 23.45 -24.23 -30.07
CA TYR A 359 23.55 -22.78 -30.20
C TYR A 359 23.43 -22.08 -28.83
N LEU A 360 22.44 -22.45 -28.02
CA LEU A 360 22.23 -21.88 -26.68
C LEU A 360 23.41 -22.18 -25.76
N GLU A 361 23.98 -23.37 -25.84
CA GLU A 361 25.20 -23.74 -25.11
C GLU A 361 26.41 -22.93 -25.58
N GLN A 362 26.56 -22.72 -26.89
CA GLN A 362 27.61 -21.87 -27.45
C GLN A 362 27.46 -20.41 -26.98
N VAL A 363 26.24 -19.87 -26.97
CA VAL A 363 25.94 -18.55 -26.42
C VAL A 363 26.34 -18.51 -24.95
N ARG A 364 25.91 -19.49 -24.14
CA ARG A 364 26.19 -19.55 -22.71
C ARG A 364 27.69 -19.48 -22.43
N VAL A 365 28.49 -20.28 -23.13
CA VAL A 365 29.93 -20.34 -22.94
C VAL A 365 30.61 -19.06 -23.43
N ASN A 366 30.29 -18.59 -24.64
CA ASN A 366 30.99 -17.47 -25.27
C ASN A 366 30.63 -16.12 -24.66
N SER A 367 29.38 -15.95 -24.21
CA SER A 367 28.91 -14.68 -23.65
C SER A 367 29.18 -14.54 -22.15
N ALA A 368 29.49 -15.62 -21.42
CA ALA A 368 29.72 -15.57 -19.97
C ALA A 368 30.77 -14.52 -19.56
N VAL A 369 31.87 -14.44 -20.32
CA VAL A 369 32.96 -13.48 -20.06
C VAL A 369 32.48 -12.03 -20.16
N HIS A 370 31.54 -11.75 -21.06
CA HIS A 370 31.00 -10.40 -21.28
C HIS A 370 29.82 -10.08 -20.36
N ALA A 371 28.96 -11.08 -20.11
CA ALA A 371 27.71 -10.92 -19.37
C ALA A 371 27.93 -10.70 -17.87
N ASP A 372 28.93 -11.35 -17.26
CA ASP A 372 29.07 -11.33 -15.80
C ASP A 372 29.67 -10.03 -15.23
N LYS A 373 30.27 -9.18 -16.07
CA LYS A 373 30.92 -7.92 -15.62
C LYS A 373 30.73 -6.76 -16.59
N ASP A 374 31.50 -6.74 -17.67
CA ASP A 374 31.62 -5.55 -18.53
C ASP A 374 30.28 -5.09 -19.09
N LEU A 375 29.47 -6.03 -19.59
CA LEU A 375 28.14 -5.70 -20.10
C LEU A 375 27.16 -5.44 -18.96
N SER A 376 27.21 -6.20 -17.87
CA SER A 376 26.29 -6.07 -16.72
C SER A 376 26.38 -4.70 -16.04
N GLU A 377 27.59 -4.16 -15.89
CA GLU A 377 27.88 -2.87 -15.24
C GLU A 377 27.72 -1.67 -16.17
N LEU A 378 27.60 -1.90 -17.48
CA LEU A 378 27.44 -0.84 -18.47
C LEU A 378 26.20 0.00 -18.14
N LEU A 379 26.39 1.30 -17.91
CA LEU A 379 25.29 2.21 -17.66
C LEU A 379 24.51 2.47 -18.95
N VAL A 380 23.22 2.15 -18.92
CA VAL A 380 22.29 2.40 -20.02
C VAL A 380 21.16 3.29 -19.55
N GLN A 381 20.50 3.93 -20.52
CA GLN A 381 19.32 4.74 -20.28
C GLN A 381 18.09 3.98 -20.76
N ASP A 382 17.08 3.83 -19.91
CA ASP A 382 15.81 3.23 -20.33
C ASP A 382 14.94 4.19 -21.14
N MET A 383 13.83 3.69 -21.67
CA MET A 383 12.88 4.48 -22.47
C MET A 383 12.24 5.66 -21.71
N GLN A 384 12.33 5.67 -20.38
CA GLN A 384 11.84 6.76 -19.52
C GLN A 384 12.98 7.70 -19.12
N GLY A 385 14.18 7.51 -19.67
CA GLY A 385 15.35 8.33 -19.38
C GLY A 385 16.05 7.98 -18.06
N ARG A 386 15.69 6.91 -17.36
CA ARG A 386 16.36 6.50 -16.12
C ARG A 386 17.66 5.78 -16.45
N MET A 387 18.76 6.23 -15.84
CA MET A 387 20.05 5.56 -15.95
C MET A 387 20.08 4.37 -14.98
N LYS A 388 20.43 3.20 -15.50
CA LYS A 388 20.58 1.96 -14.71
C LYS A 388 21.67 1.08 -15.32
N PRO A 389 22.25 0.15 -14.56
CA PRO A 389 23.11 -0.89 -15.14
C PRO A 389 22.34 -1.72 -16.17
N PHE A 390 23.00 -2.12 -17.25
CA PHE A 390 22.40 -2.95 -18.30
C PHE A 390 21.86 -4.26 -17.74
N SER A 391 22.46 -4.84 -16.70
CA SER A 391 21.90 -6.00 -15.99
C SER A 391 20.47 -5.77 -15.47
N THR A 392 20.18 -4.57 -14.97
CA THR A 392 18.83 -4.20 -14.52
C THR A 392 17.88 -4.09 -15.71
N GLU A 393 18.30 -3.42 -16.79
CA GLU A 393 17.50 -3.29 -18.01
C GLU A 393 17.23 -4.66 -18.66
N ALA A 394 18.26 -5.48 -18.81
CA ALA A 394 18.17 -6.82 -19.39
C ALA A 394 17.23 -7.71 -18.56
N THR A 395 17.35 -7.68 -17.23
CA THR A 395 16.43 -8.39 -16.34
C THR A 395 14.99 -7.91 -16.49
N GLU A 396 14.77 -6.60 -16.60
CA GLU A 396 13.43 -6.02 -16.83
C GLU A 396 12.85 -6.49 -18.18
N ILE A 397 13.64 -6.47 -19.27
CA ILE A 397 13.24 -6.93 -20.60
C ILE A 397 12.88 -8.43 -20.57
N VAL A 398 13.80 -9.27 -20.10
CA VAL A 398 13.63 -10.73 -20.10
C VAL A 398 12.48 -11.15 -19.18
N THR A 399 12.33 -10.50 -18.03
CA THR A 399 11.20 -10.80 -17.12
C THR A 399 9.86 -10.37 -17.73
N LYS A 400 9.80 -9.25 -18.46
CA LYS A 400 8.58 -8.84 -19.17
C LYS A 400 8.19 -9.81 -20.28
N LEU A 401 9.16 -10.36 -21.01
CA LEU A 401 8.91 -11.33 -22.08
C LEU A 401 8.56 -12.73 -21.54
N THR A 402 9.36 -13.23 -20.59
CA THR A 402 9.35 -14.64 -20.18
C THR A 402 8.68 -14.90 -18.82
N THR A 403 8.45 -13.87 -18.00
CA THR A 403 8.12 -13.92 -16.56
C THR A 403 9.19 -14.56 -15.66
N GLN A 404 10.37 -14.86 -16.20
CA GLN A 404 11.52 -15.41 -15.49
C GLN A 404 12.72 -14.46 -15.62
N ARG A 405 13.67 -14.54 -14.69
CA ARG A 405 14.91 -13.75 -14.75
C ARG A 405 16.00 -14.39 -15.62
N SER A 406 15.81 -15.64 -16.00
CA SER A 406 16.72 -16.46 -16.81
C SER A 406 15.88 -17.50 -17.54
N LEU A 407 16.26 -17.87 -18.75
CA LEU A 407 15.60 -18.93 -19.51
C LEU A 407 16.65 -19.73 -20.28
N TYR A 408 16.40 -21.02 -20.49
CA TYR A 408 17.31 -21.93 -21.20
C TYR A 408 18.75 -21.99 -20.65
N GLY A 409 18.92 -21.73 -19.35
CA GLY A 409 20.24 -21.72 -18.70
C GLY A 409 21.09 -20.48 -19.01
N LEU A 410 20.49 -19.43 -19.58
CA LEU A 410 21.13 -18.15 -19.88
C LEU A 410 20.69 -17.08 -18.88
N SER A 411 21.62 -16.19 -18.50
CA SER A 411 21.29 -14.96 -17.76
C SER A 411 20.54 -13.97 -18.66
N ALA A 412 19.89 -12.98 -18.07
CA ALA A 412 19.14 -11.99 -18.83
C ALA A 412 20.04 -11.20 -19.80
N GLU A 413 21.26 -10.88 -19.37
CA GLU A 413 22.28 -10.20 -20.17
C GLU A 413 22.70 -11.05 -21.38
N GLN A 414 22.95 -12.34 -21.17
CA GLN A 414 23.28 -13.28 -22.25
C GLN A 414 22.13 -13.40 -23.25
N MET A 415 20.89 -13.46 -22.76
CA MET A 415 19.70 -13.51 -23.61
C MET A 415 19.57 -12.25 -24.47
N VAL A 416 19.65 -11.05 -23.89
CA VAL A 416 19.51 -9.78 -24.63
C VAL A 416 20.65 -9.61 -25.64
N LEU A 417 21.88 -9.96 -25.27
CA LEU A 417 23.03 -9.95 -26.17
C LEU A 417 22.83 -10.92 -27.35
N ALA A 418 22.35 -12.13 -27.06
CA ALA A 418 22.11 -13.14 -28.08
C ALA A 418 20.94 -12.76 -29.01
N MET A 419 19.87 -12.13 -28.48
CA MET A 419 18.78 -11.57 -29.27
C MET A 419 19.27 -10.45 -30.20
N SER A 420 20.19 -9.62 -29.72
CA SER A 420 20.75 -8.51 -30.51
C SER A 420 21.72 -8.97 -31.59
N THR A 421 22.47 -10.05 -31.35
CA THR A 421 23.45 -10.60 -32.30
C THR A 421 22.85 -11.56 -33.32
N ARG A 422 21.82 -12.32 -32.94
CA ARG A 422 21.15 -13.32 -33.78
C ARG A 422 19.63 -13.25 -33.67
N PRO A 423 19.01 -12.12 -34.06
CA PRO A 423 17.55 -11.98 -34.03
C PRO A 423 16.85 -13.01 -34.93
N ASP A 424 17.53 -13.48 -35.97
CA ASP A 424 17.06 -14.51 -36.90
C ASP A 424 16.77 -15.86 -36.22
N ILE A 425 17.53 -16.22 -35.19
CA ILE A 425 17.28 -17.43 -34.37
C ILE A 425 16.27 -17.11 -33.28
N TRP A 426 16.45 -15.98 -32.59
CA TRP A 426 15.67 -15.67 -31.38
C TRP A 426 14.19 -15.35 -31.64
N GLN A 427 13.82 -15.02 -32.88
CA GLN A 427 12.40 -14.93 -33.29
C GLN A 427 11.68 -16.30 -33.28
N ASP A 428 12.41 -17.40 -33.46
CA ASP A 428 11.87 -18.76 -33.50
C ASP A 428 11.93 -19.47 -32.14
N ILE A 429 12.67 -18.90 -31.17
CA ILE A 429 12.77 -19.42 -29.81
C ILE A 429 11.56 -18.94 -29.00
N ALA A 430 10.88 -19.87 -28.34
CA ALA A 430 9.69 -19.60 -27.54
C ALA A 430 10.00 -18.84 -26.23
N ILE A 431 10.11 -17.52 -26.30
CA ILE A 431 10.43 -16.65 -25.15
C ILE A 431 9.22 -15.93 -24.55
N VAL A 432 8.13 -15.75 -25.30
CA VAL A 432 6.98 -14.97 -24.85
C VAL A 432 5.99 -15.86 -24.10
N LYS A 433 5.70 -15.52 -22.84
CA LYS A 433 4.64 -16.18 -22.10
C LYS A 433 3.27 -15.60 -22.46
N LEU A 434 2.38 -16.44 -22.96
CA LEU A 434 1.00 -16.07 -23.27
C LEU A 434 0.05 -16.46 -22.13
N SER A 435 -0.43 -15.46 -21.39
CA SER A 435 -1.39 -15.68 -20.29
C SER A 435 -2.86 -15.63 -20.75
N ASN A 436 -3.16 -15.02 -21.90
CA ASN A 436 -4.52 -14.83 -22.39
C ASN A 436 -4.99 -16.04 -23.22
N ARG A 437 -6.04 -16.73 -22.75
CA ARG A 437 -6.63 -17.92 -23.39
C ARG A 437 -7.13 -17.63 -24.81
N GLN A 438 -7.78 -16.50 -25.06
CA GLN A 438 -8.28 -16.14 -26.39
C GLN A 438 -7.15 -15.98 -27.40
N ILE A 439 -6.02 -15.40 -26.98
CA ILE A 439 -4.83 -15.26 -27.82
C ILE A 439 -4.25 -16.64 -28.11
N LYS A 440 -4.12 -17.52 -27.10
CA LYS A 440 -3.67 -18.91 -27.30
C LYS A 440 -4.53 -19.64 -28.34
N THR A 441 -5.86 -19.52 -28.25
CA THR A 441 -6.79 -20.11 -29.23
C THR A 441 -6.62 -19.52 -30.62
N LEU A 442 -6.47 -18.20 -30.74
CA LEU A 442 -6.31 -17.50 -32.01
C LEU A 442 -5.06 -17.97 -32.78
N ILE A 443 -3.97 -18.27 -32.07
CA ILE A 443 -2.71 -18.73 -32.67
C ILE A 443 -2.57 -20.26 -32.71
N GLY A 444 -3.65 -21.01 -32.40
CA GLY A 444 -3.66 -22.48 -32.46
C GLY A 444 -2.82 -23.19 -31.39
N MET A 445 -2.48 -22.52 -30.29
CA MET A 445 -1.81 -23.13 -29.14
C MET A 445 -2.80 -23.85 -28.23
N LYS A 446 -2.35 -24.95 -27.60
CA LYS A 446 -3.14 -25.63 -26.54
C LYS A 446 -3.37 -24.67 -25.37
N GLU A 447 -4.54 -24.79 -24.73
CA GLU A 447 -4.97 -23.85 -23.70
C GLU A 447 -4.12 -23.90 -22.42
N ASP A 448 -3.42 -25.01 -22.20
CA ASP A 448 -2.58 -25.28 -21.02
C ASP A 448 -1.29 -24.45 -21.02
#